data_AF-A0A3M0A1I6-F1
#
_entry.id   AF-A0A3M0A1I6-F1
#
_cell.length_a   1.000
_cell.length_b   1.000
_cell.length_c   1.000
_cell.angle_alpha   90.00
_cell.angle_beta   90.00
_cell.angle_gamma   90.00
#
_symmetry.space_group_name_H-M   'P 1'
#
loop_
_entity.id
_entity.type
_entity.pdbx_description
1 polymer ?
#
loop_
_entity_poly.entity_id
_entity_poly.type
_entity_poly.pdbx_seq_one_letter_code
_entity_poly.pdbx_strand_id
1 'polypeptide(L)'
;MEEKKLAKAKKPASEKKATTKAAKPVAKPAATKKTITVKDLNKKADKVKKSSTAKKAPAEKLSKYYISEKVDRKANEVTFSFKKANVKVSRKFDDFLEAVNEFIRVAESSTGKSRVWFHRDGAYRGSVDITKAKIIVERLTTTKIEKAKVIEYIETENLVDKTEPKVVKKVIEEPKVEVTPVVTQEVDLNKEALKAQLSVEQADAKYTKDIKASEVITSLSGYEVIVEKVVPNKDELEIYYYIQKGDARSATTIRTLKGFKKDAVVVLKPEIIEVTQPILVTTTLPEEEIKSQEATKSEVTVEEKKEEGTVTKKAVDPLWWFWLLIAIFAVILVINIVLLSLTVAGKL
;
A
#
# COMPACT_ATOMS: atom_id res chain seq x y z
N MET A 1 -28.28 -15.02 -56.35
CA MET A 1 -27.45 -15.01 -57.57
C MET A 1 -26.14 -14.37 -57.19
N GLU A 2 -25.12 -15.20 -56.96
CA GLU A 2 -23.86 -15.22 -57.74
C GLU A 2 -22.93 -14.09 -57.29
N GLU A 3 -21.67 -14.28 -56.92
CA GLU A 3 -20.70 -15.26 -57.38
C GLU A 3 -19.55 -15.42 -56.36
N LYS A 4 -18.96 -16.61 -56.37
CA LYS A 4 -17.73 -17.04 -55.70
C LYS A 4 -16.53 -16.16 -56.11
N LYS A 5 -15.61 -15.87 -55.18
CA LYS A 5 -14.17 -16.01 -55.45
C LYS A 5 -13.42 -16.68 -54.30
N LEU A 6 -12.64 -17.66 -54.74
CA LEU A 6 -11.96 -18.73 -54.03
C LEU A 6 -10.45 -18.43 -54.03
N ALA A 7 -9.78 -18.91 -52.97
CA ALA A 7 -8.36 -19.29 -52.89
C ALA A 7 -7.27 -18.20 -52.99
N LYS A 8 -6.27 -18.24 -52.09
CA LYS A 8 -5.15 -19.19 -52.19
C LYS A 8 -4.28 -19.21 -50.92
N ALA A 9 -4.14 -20.41 -50.36
CA ALA A 9 -3.14 -20.77 -49.36
C ALA A 9 -1.72 -20.69 -49.96
N LYS A 10 -0.74 -20.29 -49.14
CA LYS A 10 0.68 -20.39 -49.46
C LYS A 10 1.46 -20.90 -48.24
N LYS A 11 1.74 -22.20 -48.26
CA LYS A 11 2.89 -22.87 -47.62
C LYS A 11 3.57 -23.67 -48.73
N PRO A 12 4.91 -23.59 -48.86
CA PRO A 12 5.78 -24.71 -48.48
C PRO A 12 7.05 -24.21 -47.76
N ALA A 13 7.57 -24.88 -46.72
CA ALA A 13 8.41 -26.09 -46.73
C ALA A 13 9.83 -25.90 -47.32
N SER A 14 10.83 -25.88 -46.43
CA SER A 14 12.23 -26.31 -46.62
C SER A 14 12.73 -26.64 -45.21
N GLU A 15 12.98 -27.86 -44.74
CA GLU A 15 13.75 -29.01 -45.22
C GLU A 15 15.26 -28.77 -45.43
N LYS A 16 16.04 -29.57 -44.67
CA LYS A 16 17.46 -29.98 -44.79
C LYS A 16 18.54 -29.06 -44.21
N LYS A 17 19.12 -29.49 -43.08
CA LYS A 17 20.35 -30.33 -43.11
C LYS A 17 20.68 -30.89 -41.72
N ALA A 18 20.49 -32.19 -41.56
CA ALA A 18 21.22 -33.00 -40.60
C ALA A 18 22.63 -33.23 -41.15
N THR A 19 23.65 -33.06 -40.31
CA THR A 19 24.94 -33.71 -40.53
C THR A 19 25.40 -34.32 -39.23
N THR A 20 25.37 -35.64 -39.25
CA THR A 20 25.93 -36.62 -38.33
C THR A 20 27.44 -36.47 -38.20
N LYS A 21 27.96 -36.58 -36.96
CA LYS A 21 29.30 -37.11 -36.72
C LYS A 21 29.29 -37.99 -35.46
N ALA A 22 29.30 -39.30 -35.71
CA ALA A 22 29.55 -40.36 -34.73
C ALA A 22 31.01 -40.28 -34.25
N ALA A 23 31.26 -40.26 -32.93
CA ALA A 23 31.57 -41.41 -32.06
C ALA A 23 33.04 -41.88 -32.09
N LYS A 24 33.71 -41.75 -30.94
CA LYS A 24 34.48 -42.85 -30.30
C LYS A 24 34.74 -42.54 -28.82
N PRO A 25 34.96 -43.57 -27.98
CA PRO A 25 34.60 -43.57 -26.56
C PRO A 25 35.83 -43.73 -25.63
N VAL A 26 35.53 -43.93 -24.34
CA VAL A 26 36.36 -44.55 -23.28
C VAL A 26 37.25 -43.60 -22.48
N ALA A 27 36.85 -43.31 -21.23
CA ALA A 27 37.54 -43.74 -20.01
C ALA A 27 37.01 -43.00 -18.76
N LYS A 28 36.27 -43.73 -17.92
CA LYS A 28 36.30 -43.62 -16.44
C LYS A 28 37.08 -44.86 -15.95
N PRO A 29 37.56 -44.96 -14.69
CA PRO A 29 37.41 -44.05 -13.55
C PRO A 29 38.72 -43.81 -12.76
N ALA A 30 38.78 -42.79 -11.91
CA ALA A 30 39.66 -42.81 -10.75
C ALA A 30 39.01 -42.06 -9.58
N ALA A 31 38.58 -42.85 -8.60
CA ALA A 31 38.17 -42.38 -7.30
C ALA A 31 39.40 -41.94 -6.50
N THR A 32 39.36 -40.76 -5.89
CA THR A 32 40.31 -40.39 -4.84
C THR A 32 39.53 -40.19 -3.55
N LYS A 33 39.51 -41.25 -2.73
CA LYS A 33 39.20 -41.19 -1.31
C LYS A 33 40.19 -40.23 -0.65
N LYS A 34 39.70 -39.15 -0.04
CA LYS A 34 40.43 -38.48 1.05
C LYS A 34 39.83 -38.93 2.37
N THR A 35 40.58 -39.80 3.03
CA THR A 35 40.51 -40.17 4.43
C THR A 35 40.51 -38.91 5.29
N ILE A 36 39.42 -38.67 6.02
CA ILE A 36 39.44 -37.81 7.20
C ILE A 36 39.50 -38.75 8.40
N THR A 37 40.64 -38.71 9.07
CA THR A 37 40.96 -39.50 10.25
C THR A 37 40.07 -39.07 11.40
N VAL A 38 39.34 -40.03 11.96
CA VAL A 38 38.64 -39.91 13.23
C VAL A 38 39.67 -40.10 14.34
N LYS A 39 40.12 -39.02 14.96
CA LYS A 39 40.66 -39.02 16.33
C LYS A 39 40.21 -37.75 17.02
N ASP A 40 39.83 -37.93 18.27
CA ASP A 40 39.47 -36.93 19.27
C ASP A 40 38.00 -36.47 19.29
N LEU A 41 37.14 -37.47 19.47
CA LEU A 41 36.01 -37.33 20.39
C LEU A 41 36.53 -37.36 21.83
N ASN A 42 36.10 -36.36 22.60
CA ASN A 42 35.80 -36.42 24.03
C ASN A 42 36.91 -36.07 25.05
N LYS A 43 36.94 -34.79 25.47
CA LYS A 43 37.29 -34.43 26.85
C LYS A 43 36.37 -33.32 27.35
N LYS A 44 35.20 -33.70 27.87
CA LYS A 44 34.41 -32.91 28.82
C LYS A 44 34.85 -33.31 30.23
N ALA A 45 35.30 -32.35 31.03
CA ALA A 45 34.92 -32.15 32.43
C ALA A 45 35.71 -30.98 33.03
N ASP A 46 35.01 -30.18 33.82
CA ASP A 46 35.54 -29.21 34.79
C ASP A 46 36.12 -27.88 34.31
N LYS A 47 35.19 -26.96 33.98
CA LYS A 47 35.15 -25.65 34.66
C LYS A 47 33.79 -24.97 34.46
N VAL A 48 32.82 -25.40 35.25
CA VAL A 48 31.62 -24.60 35.55
C VAL A 48 31.94 -23.72 36.75
N LYS A 49 32.17 -22.43 36.52
CA LYS A 49 31.55 -21.35 37.31
C LYS A 49 31.97 -19.98 36.77
N LYS A 50 30.94 -19.17 36.49
CA LYS A 50 30.93 -17.69 36.54
C LYS A 50 31.33 -16.94 35.26
N SER A 51 30.35 -16.73 34.38
CA SER A 51 30.05 -15.43 33.74
C SER A 51 28.84 -15.56 32.80
N SER A 52 27.65 -15.50 33.37
CA SER A 52 26.42 -15.26 32.60
C SER A 52 26.35 -13.78 32.23
N THR A 53 27.10 -13.39 31.18
CA THR A 53 26.75 -12.22 30.37
C THR A 53 26.06 -12.75 29.13
N ALA A 54 24.77 -12.46 28.99
CA ALA A 54 23.97 -12.81 27.82
C ALA A 54 24.67 -12.25 26.56
N LYS A 55 25.32 -13.15 25.81
CA LYS A 55 25.97 -12.83 24.55
C LYS A 55 24.87 -12.57 23.53
N LYS A 56 24.49 -11.29 23.39
CA LYS A 56 23.59 -10.77 22.35
C LYS A 56 23.95 -11.42 21.01
N ALA A 57 23.00 -12.12 20.39
CA ALA A 57 23.19 -12.71 19.06
C ALA A 57 23.75 -11.63 18.11
N PRO A 58 24.74 -11.96 17.26
CA PRO A 58 25.32 -10.98 16.33
C PRO A 58 24.19 -10.39 15.49
N ALA A 59 24.05 -9.05 15.52
CA ALA A 59 23.03 -8.35 14.76
C ALA A 59 23.10 -8.79 13.29
N GLU A 60 22.01 -9.34 12.78
CA GLU A 60 21.89 -9.82 11.42
C GLU A 60 22.19 -8.64 10.46
N LYS A 61 23.25 -8.78 9.66
CA LYS A 61 23.71 -7.69 8.79
C LYS A 61 22.73 -7.53 7.61
N LEU A 62 22.01 -6.42 7.59
CA LEU A 62 21.13 -6.04 6.48
C LEU A 62 21.95 -5.85 5.19
N SER A 63 21.71 -6.69 4.19
CA SER A 63 22.29 -6.53 2.85
C SER A 63 21.57 -5.43 2.10
N LYS A 64 22.31 -4.38 1.74
CA LYS A 64 21.76 -3.19 1.08
C LYS A 64 22.03 -3.21 -0.42
N TYR A 65 21.01 -2.95 -1.22
CA TYR A 65 21.07 -2.88 -2.67
C TYR A 65 20.48 -1.57 -3.18
N TYR A 66 20.89 -1.12 -4.36
CA TYR A 66 20.44 0.13 -4.96
C TYR A 66 20.01 -0.15 -6.40
N ILE A 67 18.85 0.38 -6.77
CA ILE A 67 18.40 0.49 -8.16
C ILE A 67 18.28 1.99 -8.44
N SER A 68 19.03 2.45 -9.44
CA SER A 68 19.07 3.87 -9.81
C SER A 68 18.72 4.04 -11.27
N GLU A 69 17.78 4.94 -11.53
CA GLU A 69 17.43 5.39 -12.89
C GLU A 69 18.52 6.30 -13.43
N LYS A 70 18.88 6.09 -14.71
CA LYS A 70 19.75 6.96 -15.48
C LYS A 70 19.08 7.28 -16.81
N VAL A 71 18.92 8.57 -17.06
CA VAL A 71 18.39 9.08 -18.32
C VAL A 71 19.55 9.52 -19.21
N ASP A 72 19.78 8.81 -20.30
CA ASP A 72 20.76 9.18 -21.30
C ASP A 72 20.17 10.23 -22.24
N ARG A 73 20.39 11.51 -21.92
CA ARG A 73 19.84 12.67 -22.66
C ARG A 73 20.13 12.69 -24.16
N LYS A 74 21.13 11.95 -24.62
CA LYS A 74 21.50 11.85 -26.05
C LYS A 74 20.64 10.83 -26.81
N ALA A 75 20.25 9.75 -26.14
CA ALA A 75 19.48 8.65 -26.72
C ALA A 75 18.00 8.69 -26.31
N ASN A 76 17.63 9.55 -25.37
CA ASN A 76 16.32 9.56 -24.70
C ASN A 76 15.95 8.17 -24.15
N GLU A 77 16.96 7.42 -23.71
CA GLU A 77 16.81 6.08 -23.18
C GLU A 77 16.98 6.09 -21.67
N VAL A 78 16.09 5.35 -21.00
CA VAL A 78 16.11 5.20 -19.55
C VAL A 78 16.68 3.83 -19.23
N THR A 79 17.78 3.81 -18.49
CA THR A 79 18.44 2.58 -18.03
C THR A 79 18.44 2.51 -16.50
N PHE A 80 18.39 1.30 -15.97
CA PHE A 80 18.38 1.04 -14.54
C PHE A 80 19.67 0.37 -14.11
N SER A 81 20.39 1.00 -13.17
CA SER A 81 21.63 0.47 -12.63
C SER A 81 21.38 -0.18 -11.28
N PHE A 82 21.63 -1.48 -11.18
CA PHE A 82 21.58 -2.29 -9.96
C PHE A 82 22.97 -2.45 -9.33
N LYS A 83 23.10 -2.17 -8.03
CA LYS A 83 24.37 -2.22 -7.31
C LYS A 83 24.19 -2.72 -5.87
N LYS A 84 25.12 -3.53 -5.38
CA LYS A 84 25.20 -3.89 -3.95
C LYS A 84 26.00 -2.83 -3.17
N ALA A 85 25.57 -2.49 -1.97
CA ALA A 85 26.30 -1.58 -1.11
C ALA A 85 27.73 -2.06 -0.86
N ASN A 86 28.68 -1.12 -0.82
CA ASN A 86 30.11 -1.38 -0.66
C ASN A 86 30.76 -2.23 -1.76
N VAL A 87 30.05 -2.48 -2.88
CA VAL A 87 30.59 -3.16 -4.05
C VAL A 87 30.66 -2.16 -5.21
N LYS A 88 31.82 -2.05 -5.88
CA LYS A 88 32.00 -1.10 -6.99
C LYS A 88 31.30 -1.55 -8.28
N VAL A 89 31.00 -2.84 -8.40
CA VAL A 89 30.36 -3.43 -9.58
C VAL A 89 28.87 -3.10 -9.59
N SER A 90 28.38 -2.61 -10.73
CA SER A 90 26.97 -2.38 -11.03
C SER A 90 26.56 -3.13 -12.30
N ARG A 91 25.36 -3.70 -12.32
CA ARG A 91 24.72 -4.26 -13.52
C ARG A 91 23.75 -3.22 -14.08
N LYS A 92 23.64 -3.16 -15.41
CA LYS A 92 22.68 -2.29 -16.10
C LYS A 92 21.56 -3.14 -16.67
N PHE A 93 20.36 -2.58 -16.65
CA PHE A 93 19.14 -3.18 -17.17
C PHE A 93 18.37 -2.15 -17.99
N ASP A 94 17.75 -2.60 -19.07
CA ASP A 94 16.96 -1.73 -19.94
C ASP A 94 15.52 -1.61 -19.44
N ASP A 95 15.09 -2.53 -18.57
CA ASP A 95 13.78 -2.54 -17.94
C ASP A 95 13.92 -2.56 -16.41
N PHE A 96 13.01 -1.86 -15.74
CA PHE A 96 12.95 -1.79 -14.29
C PHE A 96 12.56 -3.15 -13.69
N LEU A 97 11.64 -3.87 -14.35
CA LEU A 97 11.21 -5.21 -13.92
C LEU A 97 12.37 -6.19 -13.83
N GLU A 98 13.29 -6.15 -14.81
CA GLU A 98 14.48 -7.00 -14.81
C GLU A 98 15.41 -6.67 -13.63
N ALA A 99 15.61 -5.37 -13.34
CA ALA A 99 16.42 -4.95 -12.21
C ALA A 99 15.83 -5.39 -10.86
N VAL A 100 14.50 -5.34 -10.70
CA VAL A 100 13.82 -5.79 -9.48
C VAL A 100 13.86 -7.32 -9.36
N ASN A 101 13.65 -8.05 -10.46
CA ASN A 101 13.78 -9.52 -10.48
C ASN A 101 15.20 -9.97 -10.14
N GLU A 102 16.22 -9.27 -10.63
CA GLU A 102 17.61 -9.53 -10.25
C GLU A 102 17.84 -9.29 -8.76
N PHE A 103 17.26 -8.23 -8.19
CA PHE A 103 17.30 -8.01 -6.74
C PHE A 103 16.69 -9.18 -5.98
N ILE A 104 15.49 -9.64 -6.36
CA ILE A 104 14.80 -10.77 -5.72
C ILE A 104 15.69 -12.02 -5.78
N ARG A 105 16.23 -12.34 -6.96
CA ARG A 105 17.11 -13.50 -7.18
C ARG A 105 18.35 -13.47 -6.29
N VAL A 106 19.02 -12.32 -6.21
CA VAL A 106 20.24 -12.15 -5.38
C VAL A 106 19.90 -12.14 -3.89
N ALA A 107 18.76 -11.56 -3.51
CA ALA A 107 18.31 -11.48 -2.14
C ALA A 107 17.88 -12.86 -1.59
N GLU A 108 17.17 -13.66 -2.36
CA GLU A 108 16.79 -15.04 -2.01
C GLU A 108 18.01 -15.96 -1.89
N SER A 109 19.04 -15.72 -2.70
CA SER A 109 20.31 -16.43 -2.59
C SER A 109 21.14 -16.02 -1.38
N SER A 110 20.75 -14.94 -0.68
CA SER A 110 21.47 -14.43 0.48
C SER A 110 20.83 -14.90 1.79
N THR A 111 21.65 -15.30 2.76
CA THR A 111 21.19 -15.91 4.02
C THR A 111 20.67 -14.89 5.05
N GLY A 112 20.44 -13.63 4.66
CA GLY A 112 20.04 -12.59 5.60
C GLY A 112 19.09 -11.56 5.00
N LYS A 113 18.53 -10.73 5.89
CA LYS A 113 17.64 -9.62 5.48
C LYS A 113 18.28 -8.79 4.38
N SER A 114 17.52 -8.58 3.31
CA SER A 114 17.92 -7.79 2.16
C SER A 114 16.89 -6.71 1.89
N ARG A 115 17.37 -5.52 1.51
CA ARG A 115 16.51 -4.38 1.17
C ARG A 115 17.10 -3.66 -0.04
N VAL A 116 16.26 -3.14 -0.90
CA VAL A 116 16.64 -2.36 -2.08
C VAL A 116 16.16 -0.92 -1.93
N TRP A 117 17.00 0.03 -2.33
CA TRP A 117 16.72 1.47 -2.32
C TRP A 117 16.59 1.96 -3.76
N PHE A 118 15.46 2.58 -4.07
CA PHE A 118 15.16 3.15 -5.36
C PHE A 118 15.58 4.61 -5.43
N HIS A 119 16.27 4.96 -6.51
CA HIS A 119 16.69 6.32 -6.80
C HIS A 119 16.23 6.71 -8.20
N ARG A 120 15.68 7.92 -8.32
CA ARG A 120 15.32 8.57 -9.57
C ARG A 120 15.98 9.94 -9.62
N ASP A 121 16.64 10.26 -10.72
CA ASP A 121 17.42 11.50 -10.89
C ASP A 121 18.44 11.72 -9.76
N GLY A 122 19.03 10.63 -9.25
CA GLY A 122 19.97 10.66 -8.13
C GLY A 122 19.34 10.90 -6.75
N ALA A 123 18.05 11.17 -6.67
CA ALA A 123 17.32 11.35 -5.42
C ALA A 123 16.67 10.05 -4.95
N TYR A 124 16.69 9.82 -3.63
CA TYR A 124 16.03 8.67 -3.01
C TYR A 124 14.50 8.81 -3.11
N ARG A 125 13.82 7.72 -3.48
CA ARG A 125 12.35 7.67 -3.65
C ARG A 125 11.67 6.69 -2.69
N GLY A 126 12.39 5.70 -2.23
CA GLY A 126 11.87 4.72 -1.27
C GLY A 126 12.71 3.46 -1.24
N SER A 127 12.42 2.58 -0.29
CA SER A 127 13.09 1.28 -0.17
C SER A 127 12.08 0.17 0.07
N VAL A 128 12.41 -1.05 -0.33
CA VAL A 128 11.53 -2.21 -0.14
C VAL A 128 12.30 -3.45 0.26
N ASP A 129 11.64 -4.30 1.03
CA ASP A 129 12.08 -5.66 1.29
C ASP A 129 11.77 -6.60 0.11
N ILE A 130 12.13 -7.88 0.26
CA ILE A 130 11.92 -8.90 -0.77
C ILE A 130 10.42 -9.10 -1.03
N THR A 131 9.59 -9.07 0.02
CA THR A 131 8.14 -9.28 -0.07
C THR A 131 7.48 -8.18 -0.89
N LYS A 132 7.74 -6.91 -0.58
CA LYS A 132 7.21 -5.78 -1.35
C LYS A 132 7.78 -5.72 -2.76
N ALA A 133 9.04 -6.13 -2.97
CA ALA A 133 9.60 -6.22 -4.32
C ALA A 133 8.81 -7.20 -5.21
N LYS A 134 8.34 -8.34 -4.68
CA LYS A 134 7.49 -9.28 -5.43
C LYS A 134 6.14 -8.65 -5.80
N ILE A 135 5.52 -7.92 -4.87
CA ILE A 135 4.27 -7.18 -5.12
C ILE A 135 4.47 -6.13 -6.21
N ILE A 136 5.59 -5.41 -6.20
CA ILE A 136 5.92 -4.43 -7.25
C ILE A 136 5.98 -5.11 -8.62
N VAL A 137 6.65 -6.26 -8.73
CA VAL A 137 6.73 -7.01 -9.98
C VAL A 137 5.33 -7.40 -10.47
N GLU A 138 4.49 -7.96 -9.59
CA GLU A 138 3.11 -8.32 -9.93
C GLU A 138 2.31 -7.12 -10.44
N ARG A 139 2.32 -6.00 -9.70
CA ARG A 139 1.58 -4.78 -10.06
C ARG A 139 2.03 -4.17 -11.38
N LEU A 140 3.34 -4.15 -11.63
CA LEU A 140 3.92 -3.61 -12.86
C LEU A 140 3.75 -4.55 -14.06
N THR A 141 3.57 -5.85 -13.86
CA THR A 141 3.22 -6.76 -14.95
C THR A 141 1.77 -6.57 -15.42
N THR A 142 0.86 -6.22 -14.51
CA THR A 142 -0.54 -5.91 -14.87
C THR A 142 -0.70 -4.52 -15.46
N THR A 143 0.11 -3.55 -15.00
CA THR A 143 -0.06 -2.14 -15.36
C THR A 143 1.00 -1.71 -16.38
N LYS A 144 0.58 -1.36 -17.60
CA LYS A 144 1.50 -0.90 -18.64
C LYS A 144 1.89 0.56 -18.38
N ILE A 145 3.11 0.79 -17.90
CA ILE A 145 3.65 2.12 -17.53
C ILE A 145 4.91 2.41 -18.35
N GLU A 146 5.12 3.68 -18.66
CA GLU A 146 6.35 4.15 -19.31
C GLU A 146 7.58 3.98 -18.41
N LYS A 147 8.70 3.53 -18.99
CA LYS A 147 9.95 3.29 -18.24
C LYS A 147 10.39 4.48 -17.38
N ALA A 148 10.27 5.70 -17.90
CA ALA A 148 10.66 6.95 -17.21
C ALA A 148 9.78 7.32 -15.99
N LYS A 149 8.59 6.72 -15.87
CA LYS A 149 7.61 7.01 -14.82
C LYS A 149 7.43 5.84 -13.86
N VAL A 150 8.14 4.74 -14.04
CA VAL A 150 7.93 3.53 -13.24
C VAL A 150 8.25 3.74 -11.76
N ILE A 151 9.34 4.46 -11.45
CA ILE A 151 9.71 4.76 -10.05
C ILE A 151 8.74 5.78 -9.43
N GLU A 152 8.23 6.72 -10.21
CA GLU A 152 7.21 7.69 -9.78
C GLU A 152 5.87 7.02 -9.48
N TYR A 153 5.49 6.05 -10.31
CA TYR A 153 4.28 5.28 -10.13
C TYR A 153 4.32 4.46 -8.83
N ILE A 154 5.40 3.69 -8.60
CA ILE A 154 5.52 2.90 -7.35
C ILE A 154 5.62 3.79 -6.10
N GLU A 155 6.07 5.03 -6.27
CA GLU A 155 6.10 6.02 -5.21
C GLU A 155 4.70 6.54 -4.89
N THR A 156 3.93 6.89 -5.91
CA THR A 156 2.57 7.45 -5.79
C THR A 156 1.58 6.41 -5.25
N GLU A 157 1.75 5.16 -5.67
CA GLU A 157 0.95 4.01 -5.20
C GLU A 157 1.38 3.49 -3.81
N ASN A 158 2.33 4.16 -3.13
CA ASN A 158 2.85 3.77 -1.82
C ASN A 158 3.39 2.32 -1.77
N LEU A 159 3.91 1.82 -2.89
CA LEU A 159 4.53 0.49 -2.98
C LEU A 159 5.96 0.46 -2.41
N VAL A 160 6.48 1.61 -1.97
CA VAL A 160 7.82 1.79 -1.41
C VAL A 160 7.77 2.34 0.01
N ASP A 161 8.65 1.87 0.88
CA ASP A 161 8.83 2.43 2.22
C ASP A 161 9.65 3.71 2.12
N LYS A 162 9.02 4.84 2.44
CA LYS A 162 9.73 6.11 2.65
C LYS A 162 10.13 6.20 4.10
N THR A 163 11.35 6.68 4.34
CA THR A 163 11.71 7.10 5.69
C THR A 163 10.90 8.35 5.97
N GLU A 164 10.04 8.32 6.99
CA GLU A 164 9.36 9.52 7.46
C GLU A 164 10.42 10.63 7.63
N PRO A 165 10.17 11.85 7.12
CA PRO A 165 11.09 12.95 7.34
C PRO A 165 11.30 13.04 8.83
N LYS A 166 12.55 12.86 9.29
CA LYS A 166 12.90 12.80 10.70
C LYS A 166 12.40 14.09 11.34
N VAL A 167 11.23 14.02 11.99
CA VAL A 167 10.56 15.16 12.58
C VAL A 167 11.47 15.65 13.69
N VAL A 168 12.22 16.70 13.39
CA VAL A 168 12.89 17.48 14.41
C VAL A 168 11.74 18.12 15.18
N LYS A 169 11.33 17.51 16.30
CA LYS A 169 10.29 18.03 17.20
C LYS A 169 10.70 19.45 17.64
N LYS A 170 10.26 20.46 16.88
CA LYS A 170 10.19 21.84 17.32
C LYS A 170 8.88 21.95 18.10
N VAL A 171 9.01 22.24 19.40
CA VAL A 171 7.91 22.67 20.26
C VAL A 171 7.33 23.95 19.65
N ILE A 172 6.03 23.94 19.41
CA ILE A 172 5.24 25.07 18.91
C ILE A 172 4.73 25.82 20.14
N GLU A 173 5.15 27.08 20.30
CA GLU A 173 4.27 28.13 20.80
C GLU A 173 3.67 28.82 19.55
N GLU A 174 2.34 28.85 19.48
CA GLU A 174 1.56 29.54 18.44
C GLU A 174 1.59 31.09 18.64
N PRO A 175 1.06 31.92 17.73
CA PRO A 175 1.38 32.01 16.31
C PRO A 175 1.53 33.48 15.82
N LYS A 176 2.37 33.73 14.82
CA LYS A 176 2.01 34.70 13.76
C LYS A 176 2.60 34.24 12.43
N VAL A 177 1.67 33.90 11.56
CA VAL A 177 1.81 33.21 10.27
C VAL A 177 2.56 34.08 9.27
N GLU A 178 3.55 33.49 8.59
CA GLU A 178 3.75 33.62 7.14
C GLU A 178 4.73 32.55 6.64
N VAL A 179 4.23 31.32 6.44
CA VAL A 179 4.88 30.29 5.62
C VAL A 179 3.77 29.49 4.93
N THR A 180 3.80 29.44 3.60
CA THR A 180 2.90 28.67 2.75
C THR A 180 2.96 27.17 3.07
N PRO A 181 1.85 26.55 3.54
CA PRO A 181 1.82 25.15 3.92
C PRO A 181 1.61 24.24 2.70
N VAL A 182 2.43 23.19 2.57
CA VAL A 182 2.03 21.97 1.88
C VAL A 182 0.95 21.34 2.74
N VAL A 183 -0.31 21.55 2.34
CA VAL A 183 -1.49 20.98 2.97
C VAL A 183 -1.45 19.47 2.73
N THR A 184 -0.92 18.71 3.68
CA THR A 184 -1.41 17.35 3.92
C THR A 184 -2.88 17.53 4.25
N GLN A 185 -3.75 17.36 3.25
CA GLN A 185 -5.18 17.35 3.48
C GLN A 185 -5.42 16.16 4.39
N GLU A 186 -5.67 16.42 5.67
CA GLU A 186 -6.22 15.42 6.58
C GLU A 186 -7.53 14.97 5.95
N VAL A 187 -7.49 13.79 5.32
CA VAL A 187 -8.65 13.24 4.65
C VAL A 187 -9.62 12.81 5.74
N ASP A 188 -10.67 13.59 5.91
CA ASP A 188 -11.76 13.29 6.82
C ASP A 188 -12.49 12.03 6.33
N LEU A 189 -12.20 10.91 6.98
CA LEU A 189 -12.76 9.60 6.65
C LEU A 189 -14.29 9.58 6.71
N ASN A 190 -14.91 10.44 7.54
CA ASN A 190 -16.37 10.49 7.65
C ASN A 190 -16.99 11.08 6.38
N LYS A 191 -16.35 12.10 5.79
CA LYS A 191 -16.80 12.69 4.52
C LYS A 191 -16.58 11.73 3.35
N GLU A 192 -15.49 10.98 3.36
CA GLU A 192 -15.23 9.97 2.31
C GLU A 192 -16.19 8.77 2.41
N ALA A 193 -16.61 8.38 3.62
CA ALA A 193 -17.58 7.28 3.82
C ALA A 193 -18.90 7.51 3.06
N LEU A 194 -19.32 8.77 2.94
CA LEU A 194 -20.55 9.16 2.20
C LEU A 194 -20.44 8.88 0.69
N LYS A 195 -19.23 8.81 0.14
CA LYS A 195 -19.00 8.55 -1.29
C LYS A 195 -19.02 7.07 -1.65
N ALA A 196 -19.01 6.16 -0.66
CA ALA A 196 -19.07 4.72 -0.89
C ALA A 196 -20.34 4.35 -1.67
N GLN A 197 -20.22 3.50 -2.68
CA GLN A 197 -21.35 2.95 -3.42
C GLN A 197 -21.72 1.59 -2.82
N LEU A 198 -22.99 1.41 -2.47
CA LEU A 198 -23.53 0.15 -1.95
C LEU A 198 -24.67 -0.30 -2.86
N SER A 199 -24.70 -1.59 -3.21
CA SER A 199 -25.73 -2.19 -4.06
C SER A 199 -25.99 -3.64 -3.66
N VAL A 200 -27.14 -4.17 -4.03
CA VAL A 200 -27.50 -5.58 -3.85
C VAL A 200 -27.89 -6.13 -5.21
N GLU A 201 -27.34 -7.30 -5.56
CA GLU A 201 -27.65 -7.97 -6.82
C GLU A 201 -29.10 -8.47 -6.82
N GLN A 202 -29.83 -8.16 -7.91
CA GLN A 202 -31.25 -8.51 -8.08
C GLN A 202 -32.15 -8.03 -6.93
N ALA A 203 -31.96 -6.77 -6.49
CA ALA A 203 -32.72 -6.19 -5.39
C ALA A 203 -34.25 -6.33 -5.60
N ASP A 204 -34.72 -6.15 -6.82
CA ASP A 204 -36.13 -6.23 -7.23
C ASP A 204 -36.76 -7.63 -7.07
N ALA A 205 -35.93 -8.68 -7.05
CA ALA A 205 -36.39 -10.06 -6.88
C ALA A 205 -36.36 -10.55 -5.42
N LYS A 206 -35.66 -9.85 -4.53
CA LYS A 206 -35.41 -10.27 -3.14
C LYS A 206 -36.19 -9.44 -2.13
N TYR A 207 -36.61 -10.07 -1.03
CA TYR A 207 -37.18 -9.36 0.11
C TYR A 207 -36.07 -8.79 1.00
N THR A 208 -36.33 -7.65 1.63
CA THR A 208 -35.38 -6.98 2.54
C THR A 208 -34.95 -7.89 3.71
N LYS A 209 -35.83 -8.78 4.16
CA LYS A 209 -35.60 -9.74 5.24
C LYS A 209 -34.59 -10.84 4.90
N ASP A 210 -34.40 -11.13 3.61
CA ASP A 210 -33.53 -12.20 3.14
C ASP A 210 -32.10 -11.73 2.86
N ILE A 211 -31.88 -10.41 2.84
CA ILE A 211 -30.56 -9.83 2.52
C ILE A 211 -29.61 -9.94 3.71
N LYS A 212 -28.48 -10.60 3.48
CA LYS A 212 -27.38 -10.68 4.45
C LYS A 212 -26.31 -9.63 4.16
N ALA A 213 -25.52 -9.28 5.19
CA ALA A 213 -24.39 -8.35 5.04
C ALA A 213 -23.39 -8.76 3.94
N SER A 214 -23.18 -10.07 3.76
CA SER A 214 -22.27 -10.62 2.73
C SER A 214 -22.78 -10.47 1.30
N GLU A 215 -24.07 -10.18 1.10
CA GLU A 215 -24.66 -9.99 -0.24
C GLU A 215 -24.63 -8.52 -0.70
N VAL A 216 -24.19 -7.61 0.17
CA VAL A 216 -24.05 -6.20 -0.15
C VAL A 216 -22.73 -5.99 -0.88
N ILE A 217 -22.82 -5.56 -2.14
CA ILE A 217 -21.68 -5.20 -2.97
C ILE A 217 -21.30 -3.76 -2.65
N THR A 218 -20.05 -3.55 -2.23
CA THR A 218 -19.51 -2.24 -1.86
C THR A 218 -18.41 -1.82 -2.83
N SER A 219 -18.32 -0.52 -3.12
CA SER A 219 -17.27 0.05 -3.97
C SER A 219 -16.85 1.44 -3.50
N LEU A 220 -15.57 1.58 -3.18
CA LEU A 220 -14.91 2.86 -2.89
C LEU A 220 -13.40 2.73 -3.16
N SER A 221 -12.83 3.57 -4.02
CA SER A 221 -11.42 3.48 -4.38
C SER A 221 -10.49 3.90 -3.24
N GLY A 222 -9.51 3.07 -2.89
CA GLY A 222 -8.48 3.41 -1.90
C GLY A 222 -8.90 3.25 -0.44
N TYR A 223 -10.09 2.67 -0.20
CA TYR A 223 -10.61 2.37 1.14
C TYR A 223 -11.23 0.98 1.15
N GLU A 224 -11.18 0.32 2.31
CA GLU A 224 -11.93 -0.91 2.56
C GLU A 224 -13.29 -0.53 3.15
N VAL A 225 -14.39 -1.01 2.56
CA VAL A 225 -15.76 -0.73 3.04
C VAL A 225 -16.27 -1.97 3.78
N ILE A 226 -16.52 -1.83 5.08
CA ILE A 226 -16.94 -2.93 5.95
C ILE A 226 -18.40 -2.73 6.35
N VAL A 227 -19.26 -3.69 6.00
CA VAL A 227 -20.68 -3.71 6.39
C VAL A 227 -20.80 -4.37 7.77
N GLU A 228 -21.21 -3.58 8.76
CA GLU A 228 -21.36 -4.02 10.14
C GLU A 228 -22.70 -4.73 10.35
N LYS A 229 -23.79 -4.14 9.84
CA LYS A 229 -25.15 -4.67 10.02
C LYS A 229 -26.06 -4.25 8.86
N VAL A 230 -27.01 -5.12 8.56
CA VAL A 230 -28.11 -4.84 7.64
C VAL A 230 -29.41 -4.96 8.43
N VAL A 231 -30.29 -3.96 8.31
CA VAL A 231 -31.58 -3.90 9.01
C VAL A 231 -32.69 -3.70 7.98
N PRO A 232 -33.63 -4.67 7.85
CA PRO A 232 -34.79 -4.48 6.99
C PRO A 232 -35.74 -3.45 7.60
N ASN A 233 -36.14 -2.46 6.81
CA ASN A 233 -37.11 -1.43 7.20
C ASN A 233 -38.22 -1.34 6.13
N LYS A 234 -39.23 -2.20 6.25
CA LYS A 234 -40.33 -2.35 5.27
C LYS A 234 -39.80 -2.68 3.87
N ASP A 235 -39.95 -1.76 2.91
CA ASP A 235 -39.48 -1.85 1.53
C ASP A 235 -38.08 -1.24 1.31
N GLU A 236 -37.44 -0.81 2.39
CA GLU A 236 -36.10 -0.24 2.41
C GLU A 236 -35.14 -1.14 3.21
N LEU A 237 -33.86 -1.05 2.88
CA LEU A 237 -32.79 -1.76 3.56
C LEU A 237 -31.80 -0.75 4.13
N GLU A 238 -31.68 -0.68 5.44
CA GLU A 238 -30.69 0.15 6.12
C GLU A 238 -29.40 -0.62 6.28
N ILE A 239 -28.30 -0.05 5.78
CA ILE A 239 -26.98 -0.67 5.83
C ILE A 239 -26.08 0.20 6.69
N TYR A 240 -25.58 -0.38 7.78
CA TYR A 240 -24.63 0.22 8.70
C TYR A 240 -23.24 -0.21 8.26
N TYR A 241 -22.41 0.75 7.86
CA TYR A 241 -21.07 0.47 7.35
C TYR A 241 -20.08 1.53 7.79
N TYR A 242 -18.80 1.20 7.77
CA TYR A 242 -17.71 2.17 7.92
C TYR A 242 -16.62 1.90 6.88
N ILE A 243 -15.76 2.88 6.68
CA ILE A 243 -14.61 2.74 5.79
C ILE A 243 -13.32 2.71 6.60
N GLN A 244 -12.34 1.95 6.10
CA GLN A 244 -11.05 1.75 6.75
C GLN A 244 -9.91 2.04 5.77
N LYS A 245 -8.86 2.70 6.28
CA LYS A 245 -7.60 2.95 5.56
C LYS A 245 -6.43 2.72 6.51
N GLY A 246 -5.81 1.55 6.40
CA GLY A 246 -4.81 1.10 7.38
C GLY A 246 -5.45 0.91 8.75
N ASP A 247 -4.92 1.58 9.77
CA ASP A 247 -5.42 1.50 11.14
C ASP A 247 -6.53 2.53 11.46
N ALA A 248 -6.78 3.48 10.55
CA ALA A 248 -7.79 4.51 10.74
C ALA A 248 -9.15 4.05 10.18
N ARG A 249 -10.21 4.33 10.94
CA ARG A 249 -11.59 3.93 10.68
C ARG A 249 -12.51 5.15 10.76
N SER A 250 -13.50 5.24 9.87
CA SER A 250 -14.57 6.24 9.98
C SER A 250 -15.58 5.90 11.08
N ALA A 251 -16.42 6.85 11.45
CA ALA A 251 -17.65 6.54 12.17
C ALA A 251 -18.56 5.64 11.31
N THR A 252 -19.41 4.84 11.99
CA THR A 252 -20.44 4.05 11.32
C THR A 252 -21.45 5.00 10.67
N THR A 253 -21.65 4.82 9.38
CA THR A 253 -22.58 5.57 8.53
C THR A 253 -23.72 4.65 8.13
N ILE A 254 -24.92 5.23 7.98
CA ILE A 254 -26.11 4.50 7.55
C ILE A 254 -26.45 4.90 6.12
N ARG A 255 -26.67 3.91 5.25
CA ARG A 255 -27.18 4.14 3.90
C ARG A 255 -28.40 3.27 3.64
N THR A 256 -29.43 3.92 3.12
CA THR A 256 -30.70 3.28 2.81
C THR A 256 -30.75 2.89 1.34
N LEU A 257 -30.93 1.61 1.05
CA LEU A 257 -31.20 1.10 -0.30
C LEU A 257 -32.69 0.86 -0.48
N LYS A 258 -33.17 1.09 -1.70
CA LYS A 258 -34.57 0.90 -2.12
C LYS A 258 -34.64 0.01 -3.36
N GLY A 259 -35.86 -0.32 -3.77
CA GLY A 259 -36.11 -1.12 -4.98
C GLY A 259 -36.20 -2.62 -4.71
N PHE A 260 -36.48 -3.01 -3.45
CA PHE A 260 -36.67 -4.41 -3.08
C PHE A 260 -38.07 -4.91 -3.42
N LYS A 261 -38.22 -6.23 -3.47
CA LYS A 261 -39.52 -6.88 -3.62
C LYS A 261 -40.41 -6.51 -2.43
N LYS A 262 -41.58 -5.94 -2.72
CA LYS A 262 -42.56 -5.57 -1.68
C LYS A 262 -43.29 -6.81 -1.20
N ASP A 263 -43.44 -6.93 0.12
CA ASP A 263 -44.38 -7.88 0.71
C ASP A 263 -45.76 -7.58 0.10
N ALA A 264 -46.38 -8.58 -0.52
CA ALA A 264 -47.72 -8.43 -1.05
C ALA A 264 -48.63 -8.05 0.11
N VAL A 265 -49.08 -6.79 0.14
CA VAL A 265 -50.07 -6.33 1.10
C VAL A 265 -51.28 -7.19 0.84
N VAL A 266 -51.53 -8.18 1.70
CA VAL A 266 -52.77 -8.92 1.72
C VAL A 266 -53.82 -7.89 2.09
N VAL A 267 -54.41 -7.27 1.07
CA VAL A 267 -55.64 -6.50 1.23
C VAL A 267 -56.65 -7.56 1.64
N LEU A 268 -56.79 -7.75 2.95
CA LEU A 268 -57.89 -8.49 3.52
C LEU A 268 -59.12 -7.78 3.02
N LYS A 269 -59.70 -8.33 1.95
CA LYS A 269 -61.02 -7.93 1.47
C LYS A 269 -61.89 -8.00 2.72
N PRO A 270 -62.47 -6.88 3.20
CA PRO A 270 -63.31 -6.93 4.38
C PRO A 270 -64.44 -7.89 4.04
N GLU A 271 -64.39 -9.07 4.64
CA GLU A 271 -65.51 -9.98 4.65
C GLU A 271 -66.57 -9.23 5.46
N ILE A 272 -67.59 -8.75 4.75
CA ILE A 272 -68.73 -8.07 5.34
C ILE A 272 -69.43 -9.11 6.19
N ILE A 273 -69.05 -9.18 7.47
CA ILE A 273 -69.77 -9.96 8.47
C ILE A 273 -71.07 -9.19 8.70
N GLU A 274 -72.15 -9.69 8.12
CA GLU A 274 -73.51 -9.22 8.38
C GLU A 274 -73.83 -9.59 9.84
N VAL A 275 -73.56 -8.65 10.75
CA VAL A 275 -73.82 -8.80 12.19
C VAL A 275 -75.33 -8.84 12.39
N THR A 276 -75.88 -10.05 12.54
CA THR A 276 -77.20 -10.26 13.11
C THR A 276 -77.03 -10.76 14.54
N GLN A 277 -77.54 -9.94 15.47
CA GLN A 277 -77.86 -10.18 16.89
C GLN A 277 -76.87 -9.67 17.96
N PRO A 278 -77.39 -8.95 19.00
CA PRO A 278 -76.62 -8.51 20.15
C PRO A 278 -76.51 -9.63 21.19
N ILE A 279 -75.28 -10.00 21.55
CA ILE A 279 -75.02 -10.81 22.75
C ILE A 279 -74.24 -9.96 23.73
N LEU A 280 -74.89 -9.68 24.87
CA LEU A 280 -74.29 -9.13 26.09
C LEU A 280 -73.29 -10.14 26.65
N VAL A 281 -72.00 -9.80 26.63
CA VAL A 281 -70.99 -10.50 27.45
C VAL A 281 -70.19 -9.47 28.24
N THR A 282 -70.45 -9.48 29.54
CA THR A 282 -69.65 -8.86 30.60
C THR A 282 -68.30 -9.55 30.66
N THR A 283 -67.19 -8.83 30.56
CA THR A 283 -65.87 -9.35 30.95
C THR A 283 -65.03 -8.26 31.60
N THR A 284 -64.70 -8.54 32.84
CA THR A 284 -63.90 -7.79 33.80
C THR A 284 -62.44 -7.65 33.35
N LEU A 285 -61.92 -6.42 33.40
CA LEU A 285 -60.49 -6.11 33.35
C LEU A 285 -59.77 -6.59 34.62
N PRO A 286 -58.56 -7.14 34.51
CA PRO A 286 -57.50 -6.90 35.48
C PRO A 286 -56.54 -5.83 34.96
N GLU A 287 -56.35 -4.84 35.82
CA GLU A 287 -55.34 -3.79 35.78
C GLU A 287 -53.98 -4.41 36.15
N GLU A 288 -52.99 -4.31 35.27
CA GLU A 288 -51.60 -4.61 35.62
C GLU A 288 -50.68 -3.42 35.29
N GLU A 289 -50.05 -2.93 36.35
CA GLU A 289 -48.98 -1.93 36.39
C GLU A 289 -47.79 -2.35 35.53
N ILE A 290 -47.26 -1.43 34.72
CA ILE A 290 -45.86 -1.52 34.28
C ILE A 290 -45.11 -0.26 34.68
N LYS A 291 -44.19 -0.52 35.61
CA LYS A 291 -43.25 0.40 36.27
C LYS A 291 -42.19 0.91 35.31
N SER A 292 -41.98 2.21 35.38
CA SER A 292 -40.84 2.98 34.88
C SER A 292 -39.50 2.42 35.36
N GLN A 293 -38.48 2.38 34.48
CA GLN A 293 -37.08 2.31 34.90
C GLN A 293 -36.19 3.31 34.16
N GLU A 294 -35.25 3.79 34.95
CA GLU A 294 -34.55 5.06 34.95
C GLU A 294 -33.17 4.94 34.29
N ALA A 295 -32.68 6.06 33.78
CA ALA A 295 -31.40 6.19 33.12
C ALA A 295 -30.23 6.12 34.12
N THR A 296 -29.11 5.51 33.71
CA THR A 296 -27.83 5.63 34.43
C THR A 296 -26.76 6.20 33.51
N LYS A 297 -26.26 7.37 33.93
CA LYS A 297 -25.14 8.14 33.41
C LYS A 297 -23.91 7.79 34.24
N SER A 298 -22.81 7.38 33.63
CA SER A 298 -21.52 7.22 34.29
C SER A 298 -20.44 8.02 33.57
N GLU A 299 -19.81 8.87 34.37
CA GLU A 299 -18.74 9.81 34.07
C GLU A 299 -17.44 9.22 34.63
N VAL A 300 -16.38 9.17 33.83
CA VAL A 300 -15.07 8.67 34.25
C VAL A 300 -14.01 9.72 33.93
N THR A 301 -13.44 10.28 34.99
CA THR A 301 -12.33 11.23 35.01
C THR A 301 -11.01 10.45 35.16
N VAL A 302 -9.99 10.79 34.37
CA VAL A 302 -8.63 10.25 34.52
C VAL A 302 -7.64 11.42 34.62
N GLU A 303 -6.90 11.46 35.72
CA GLU A 303 -5.82 12.43 36.00
C GLU A 303 -4.54 12.07 35.23
N GLU A 304 -3.87 13.09 34.68
CA GLU A 304 -2.57 12.99 34.02
C GLU A 304 -1.49 13.72 34.85
N LYS A 305 -0.39 13.02 35.14
CA LYS A 305 0.73 13.47 35.98
C LYS A 305 1.90 13.94 35.10
N LYS A 306 2.36 15.17 35.32
CA LYS A 306 3.39 15.87 34.53
C LYS A 306 4.72 15.90 35.29
N GLU A 307 5.83 15.51 34.66
CA GLU A 307 7.20 15.73 35.15
C GLU A 307 7.98 16.58 34.13
N GLU A 308 8.55 17.70 34.60
CA GLU A 308 9.32 18.67 33.82
C GLU A 308 10.82 18.46 33.99
N GLY A 309 11.57 18.49 32.89
CA GLY A 309 13.04 18.48 32.88
C GLY A 309 13.59 19.52 31.91
N THR A 310 14.19 20.59 32.45
CA THR A 310 14.79 21.70 31.70
C THR A 310 16.20 21.36 31.21
N VAL A 311 16.48 21.52 29.91
CA VAL A 311 17.85 21.50 29.34
C VAL A 311 18.03 22.68 28.40
N THR A 312 18.97 23.55 28.76
CA THR A 312 19.37 24.77 28.05
C THR A 312 20.12 24.44 26.75
N LYS A 313 19.70 25.02 25.61
CA LYS A 313 20.41 24.92 24.33
C LYS A 313 20.72 26.31 23.77
N LYS A 314 21.99 26.49 23.39
CA LYS A 314 22.58 27.72 22.86
C LYS A 314 21.95 28.09 21.51
N ALA A 315 21.46 29.32 21.42
CA ALA A 315 20.90 29.91 20.21
C ALA A 315 22.01 30.11 19.15
N VAL A 316 21.72 29.76 17.90
CA VAL A 316 22.56 30.08 16.75
C VAL A 316 22.03 31.37 16.14
N ASP A 317 22.94 32.31 15.92
CA ASP A 317 22.66 33.72 15.64
C ASP A 317 21.94 33.91 14.28
N PRO A 318 20.71 34.48 14.26
CA PRO A 318 19.91 34.63 13.05
C PRO A 318 20.57 35.50 11.97
N LEU A 319 21.58 36.31 12.30
CA LEU A 319 22.34 37.08 11.31
C LEU A 319 23.08 36.23 10.29
N TRP A 320 23.47 35.00 10.63
CA TRP A 320 24.24 34.15 9.70
C TRP A 320 23.42 33.73 8.47
N TRP A 321 22.11 33.54 8.63
CA TRP A 321 21.21 33.21 7.51
C TRP A 321 21.00 34.39 6.55
N PHE A 322 21.06 35.62 7.05
CA PHE A 322 20.88 36.82 6.24
C PHE A 322 22.04 37.01 5.25
N TRP A 323 23.28 36.76 5.69
CA TRP A 323 24.47 36.79 4.83
C TRP A 323 24.46 35.69 3.76
N LEU A 324 23.93 34.51 4.07
CA LEU A 324 23.78 33.43 3.09
C LEU A 324 22.81 33.83 1.96
N LEU A 325 21.70 34.49 2.29
CA LEU A 325 20.73 34.96 1.30
C LEU A 325 21.30 36.06 0.39
N ILE A 326 22.06 37.01 0.95
CA ILE A 326 22.74 38.06 0.17
C ILE A 326 23.73 37.44 -0.83
N ALA A 327 24.49 36.43 -0.41
CA ALA A 327 25.44 35.74 -1.28
C ALA A 327 24.75 35.05 -2.47
N ILE A 328 23.60 34.40 -2.23
CA ILE A 328 22.81 33.74 -3.29
C ILE A 328 22.29 34.77 -4.29
N PHE A 329 21.80 35.92 -3.82
CA PHE A 329 21.25 36.97 -4.67
C PHE A 329 22.31 37.58 -5.60
N ALA A 330 23.53 37.77 -5.09
CA ALA A 330 24.65 38.27 -5.88
C ALA A 330 25.02 37.33 -7.04
N VAL A 331 24.99 36.01 -6.81
CA VAL A 331 25.30 35.02 -7.87
C VAL A 331 24.24 35.04 -8.98
N ILE A 332 22.96 35.12 -8.63
CA ILE A 332 21.86 35.20 -9.59
C ILE A 332 21.97 36.47 -10.45
N LEU A 333 22.32 37.60 -9.83
CA LEU A 333 22.48 38.87 -10.53
C LEU A 333 23.60 38.80 -11.58
N VAL A 334 24.74 38.18 -11.26
CA VAL A 334 25.85 37.98 -12.21
C VAL A 334 25.42 37.10 -13.38
N ILE A 335 24.69 36.02 -13.13
CA ILE A 335 24.19 35.13 -14.20
C ILE A 335 23.28 35.90 -15.16
N ASN A 336 22.36 36.72 -14.64
CA ASN A 336 21.46 37.52 -15.45
C ASN A 336 22.21 38.56 -16.30
N ILE A 337 23.25 39.20 -15.76
CA ILE A 337 24.09 40.15 -16.52
C ILE A 337 24.82 39.43 -17.67
N VAL A 338 25.35 38.22 -17.42
CA VAL A 338 26.02 37.42 -18.46
C VAL A 338 25.04 37.01 -19.55
N LEU A 339 23.84 36.55 -19.19
CA LEU A 339 22.79 36.20 -20.15
C LEU A 339 22.38 37.39 -21.00
N LEU A 340 22.15 38.56 -20.37
CA LEU A 340 21.81 39.79 -21.08
C LEU A 340 22.93 40.21 -22.06
N SER A 341 24.19 40.08 -21.64
CA SER A 341 25.36 40.39 -22.48
C SER A 341 25.45 39.47 -23.69
N LEU A 342 25.11 38.18 -23.54
CA LEU A 342 25.07 37.23 -24.65
C LEU A 342 23.92 37.51 -25.62
N THR A 343 22.75 37.94 -25.13
CA THR A 343 21.62 38.36 -25.96
C THR A 343 21.96 39.61 -26.78
N VAL A 344 22.56 40.63 -26.17
CA VAL A 344 22.96 41.86 -26.88
C VAL A 344 24.06 41.58 -27.91
N ALA A 345 24.96 40.63 -27.65
CA ALA A 345 26.01 40.25 -28.58
C ALA A 345 25.54 39.37 -29.75
N GLY A 346 24.24 39.04 -29.84
CA GLY A 346 23.70 38.16 -30.90
C GLY A 346 24.26 36.74 -30.86
N LYS A 347 24.74 36.29 -29.69
CA LYS A 347 25.31 34.96 -29.47
C LYS A 347 24.32 33.97 -28.84
N LEU A 348 23.09 34.43 -28.58
CA LEU A 348 22.01 33.62 -28.02
C LEU A 348 20.81 33.57 -28.96
#